data_AF-A0A661HB42-F1
#
_entry.id   AF-A0A661HB42-F1
#
_cell.length_a   1.000
_cell.length_b   1.000
_cell.length_c   1.000
_cell.angle_alpha   90.00
_cell.angle_beta   90.00
_cell.angle_gamma   90.00
#
_symmetry.space_group_name_H-M   'P 1'
#
loop_
_entity.id
_entity.type
_entity.pdbx_description
1 polymer ?
#
loop_
_entity_poly.entity_id
_entity_poly.type
_entity_poly.pdbx_seq_one_letter_code
_entity_poly.pdbx_strand_id
1 'polypeptide(L)'
;ARLACEAIQRALTYAGRKALQTFQLFHSIELHGWLTLHQLYALADSQQLLDLPVADPLSGGDTIKATYLQALLLGCCKPNQLSQGDMAALYRGLKDWSMLAVVAAPESGSGLFLVDLDSDQPPLYSSLFTETPGARFRYIDTAPLVEHLEKIKLNDGEHGISFDKDTHIPTNLLAHLIESLGSMSLRNFNRTNSDAPLRISIGLSSSHYHVAGERLFEQLLYGEDYIPPASERVPTNPFLLPQEKGDLWQQANPEEDYSRGGDTAEEEIVEEIEHRVELDGNTRSELLFDEDRQLPPQQRFPIYNVQLTNTSPGGYCIEWTAELPGDTRAGDIVSLKEEHNRDWVIAVIRWVSHVENTRTLIGLELLSPKAMPYGARIHQKTGGKGPPMRVLLLPEIKLVGQPHTLITPRAGFREHQKISLISTGEEYTIQLLRQVAATGSFAQFDFRYIRELGDILAEDKAGHMGSYDSLWSNI
;
A
#
# COMPACT_ATOMS: atom_id res chain seq x y z
N ALA A 1 5.64 -28.58 35.03
CA ALA A 1 4.81 -28.50 33.82
C ALA A 1 4.25 -27.09 33.60
N ARG A 2 3.29 -26.60 34.40
CA ARG A 2 2.65 -25.27 34.20
C ARG A 2 3.62 -24.10 34.05
N LEU A 3 4.53 -23.91 35.03
CA LEU A 3 5.53 -22.83 34.98
C LEU A 3 6.46 -22.93 33.77
N ALA A 4 6.83 -24.14 33.37
CA ALA A 4 7.69 -24.35 32.20
C ALA A 4 6.95 -24.02 30.90
N CYS A 5 5.69 -24.45 30.78
CA CYS A 5 4.83 -24.12 29.64
C CYS A 5 4.65 -22.60 29.50
N GLU A 6 4.35 -21.93 30.62
CA GLU A 6 4.15 -20.48 30.70
C GLU A 6 5.45 -19.69 30.40
N ALA A 7 6.60 -20.16 30.88
CA ALA A 7 7.90 -19.55 30.59
C ALA A 7 8.29 -19.68 29.11
N ILE A 8 8.12 -20.87 28.52
CA ILE A 8 8.42 -21.10 27.10
C ILE A 8 7.49 -20.27 26.21
N GLN A 9 6.19 -20.26 26.51
CA GLN A 9 5.22 -19.48 25.74
C GLN A 9 5.56 -17.98 25.77
N ARG A 10 5.88 -17.42 26.94
CA ARG A 10 6.26 -16.00 27.05
C ARG A 10 7.58 -15.69 26.33
N ALA A 11 8.55 -16.60 26.39
CA ALA A 11 9.80 -16.45 25.67
C ALA A 11 9.56 -16.44 24.15
N LEU A 12 8.70 -17.32 23.63
CA LEU A 12 8.27 -17.31 22.23
C LEU A 12 7.53 -16.03 21.86
N THR A 13 6.61 -15.54 22.69
CA THR A 13 5.91 -14.28 22.45
C THR A 13 6.89 -13.11 22.35
N TYR A 14 7.87 -13.04 23.25
CA TYR A 14 8.90 -12.01 23.21
C TYR A 14 9.78 -12.12 21.95
N ALA A 15 10.25 -13.33 21.61
CA ALA A 15 11.04 -13.58 20.42
C ALA A 15 10.27 -13.24 19.13
N GLY A 16 8.99 -13.60 19.05
CA GLY A 16 8.11 -13.27 17.92
C GLY A 16 7.86 -11.77 17.78
N ARG A 17 7.67 -11.05 18.90
CA ARG A 17 7.56 -9.57 18.88
C ARG A 17 8.86 -8.90 18.47
N LYS A 18 10.01 -9.44 18.91
CA LYS A 18 11.33 -8.97 18.46
C LYS A 18 11.50 -9.19 16.95
N ALA A 19 11.07 -10.33 16.43
CA ALA A 19 11.06 -10.60 14.99
C ALA A 19 10.18 -9.59 14.24
N LEU A 20 8.96 -9.31 14.72
CA LEU A 20 8.08 -8.29 14.16
C LEU A 20 8.75 -6.90 14.12
N GLN A 21 9.34 -6.45 15.22
CA GLN A 21 10.03 -5.16 15.27
C GLN A 21 11.20 -5.10 14.28
N THR A 22 11.96 -6.19 14.18
CA THR A 22 13.09 -6.27 13.24
C THR A 22 12.61 -6.16 11.79
N PHE A 23 11.50 -6.83 11.46
CA PHE A 23 10.86 -6.73 10.15
C PHE A 23 10.27 -5.35 9.86
N GLN A 24 9.67 -4.69 10.85
CA GLN A 24 9.17 -3.31 10.71
C GLN A 24 10.30 -2.32 10.42
N LEU A 25 11.52 -2.61 10.86
CA LEU A 25 12.71 -1.86 10.51
C LEU A 25 13.33 -2.31 9.17
N PHE A 26 12.70 -3.25 8.45
CA PHE A 26 13.21 -3.85 7.21
C PHE A 26 14.62 -4.46 7.35
N HIS A 27 14.95 -4.96 8.55
CA HIS A 27 16.19 -5.67 8.84
C HIS A 27 15.97 -7.19 8.81
N SER A 28 17.04 -7.94 8.58
CA SER A 28 17.05 -9.39 8.82
C SER A 28 17.06 -9.67 10.33
N ILE A 29 16.46 -10.79 10.74
CA ILE A 29 16.55 -11.26 12.13
C ILE A 29 18.02 -11.44 12.51
N GLU A 30 18.37 -10.98 13.71
CA GLU A 30 19.71 -11.13 14.29
C GLU A 30 20.15 -12.60 14.39
N LEU A 31 21.47 -12.82 14.42
CA LEU A 31 22.05 -14.14 14.59
C LEU A 31 21.46 -14.88 15.80
N HIS A 32 21.07 -16.13 15.57
CA HIS A 32 20.36 -17.04 16.48
C HIS A 32 18.90 -16.67 16.80
N GLY A 33 18.32 -15.66 16.16
CA GLY A 33 16.93 -15.28 16.41
C GLY A 33 15.92 -16.34 15.96
N TRP A 34 16.12 -16.93 14.78
CA TRP A 34 15.31 -18.06 14.31
C TRP A 34 15.57 -19.30 15.14
N LEU A 35 16.84 -19.62 15.38
CA LEU A 35 17.23 -20.76 16.19
C LEU A 35 16.60 -20.71 17.59
N THR A 36 16.52 -19.52 18.21
CA THR A 36 15.86 -19.35 19.52
C THR A 36 14.39 -19.76 19.46
N LEU A 37 13.64 -19.33 18.43
CA LEU A 37 12.25 -19.72 18.24
C LEU A 37 12.12 -21.24 18.06
N HIS A 38 12.98 -21.82 17.22
CA HIS A 38 12.96 -23.25 16.91
C HIS A 38 13.31 -24.13 18.11
N GLN A 39 14.32 -23.75 18.88
CA GLN A 39 14.76 -24.52 20.06
C GLN A 39 13.76 -24.44 21.20
N LEU A 40 13.08 -23.30 21.39
CA LEU A 40 11.98 -23.19 22.37
C LEU A 40 10.80 -24.10 21.99
N TYR A 41 10.45 -24.15 20.70
CA TYR A 41 9.44 -25.09 20.19
C TYR A 41 9.87 -26.55 20.37
N ALA A 42 11.11 -26.89 19.99
CA ALA A 42 11.65 -28.24 20.11
C ALA A 42 11.71 -28.72 21.57
N LEU A 43 12.04 -27.83 22.51
CA LEU A 43 12.03 -28.11 23.94
C LEU A 43 10.61 -28.44 24.40
N ALA A 44 9.61 -27.65 24.01
CA ALA A 44 8.22 -27.91 24.37
C ALA A 44 7.67 -29.20 23.74
N ASP A 45 8.06 -29.51 22.51
CA ASP A 45 7.74 -30.77 21.82
C ASP A 45 8.27 -31.98 22.62
N SER A 46 9.55 -31.93 23.02
CA SER A 46 10.19 -33.00 23.80
C SER A 46 9.52 -33.25 25.17
N GLN A 47 8.86 -32.22 25.72
CA GLN A 47 8.18 -32.27 27.00
C GLN A 47 6.65 -32.44 26.88
N GLN A 48 6.13 -32.62 25.66
CA GLN A 48 4.69 -32.75 25.38
C GLN A 48 3.85 -31.57 25.91
N LEU A 49 4.38 -30.35 25.79
CA LEU A 49 3.73 -29.13 26.29
C LEU A 49 3.03 -28.32 25.18
N LEU A 50 3.16 -28.72 23.91
CA LEU A 50 2.79 -27.89 22.76
C LEU A 50 1.33 -27.42 22.75
N ASP A 51 0.40 -28.31 23.09
CA ASP A 51 -1.05 -28.08 23.00
C ASP A 51 -1.67 -27.63 24.33
N LEU A 52 -0.86 -27.44 25.38
CA LEU A 52 -1.37 -26.96 26.67
C LEU A 52 -1.71 -25.47 26.59
N PRO A 53 -2.94 -25.06 26.96
CA PRO A 53 -3.31 -23.66 26.95
C PRO A 53 -2.58 -22.91 28.09
N VAL A 54 -1.96 -21.77 27.74
CA VAL A 54 -1.34 -20.86 28.70
C VAL A 54 -2.25 -19.65 28.84
N ALA A 55 -2.88 -19.48 30.02
CA ALA A 55 -3.75 -18.34 30.28
C ALA A 55 -2.97 -17.01 30.24
N ASP A 56 -3.44 -16.06 29.43
CA ASP A 56 -2.98 -14.67 29.41
C ASP A 56 -4.14 -13.76 29.83
N PRO A 57 -4.03 -13.04 30.96
CA PRO A 57 -5.07 -12.13 31.44
C PRO A 57 -5.48 -11.05 30.45
N LEU A 58 -4.57 -10.63 29.57
CA LEU A 58 -4.79 -9.53 28.63
C LEU A 58 -5.28 -10.00 27.27
N SER A 59 -5.10 -11.28 26.95
CA SER A 59 -5.21 -11.71 25.56
C SER A 59 -5.84 -13.07 25.33
N GLY A 60 -6.52 -13.64 26.34
CA GLY A 60 -7.30 -14.87 26.22
C GLY A 60 -6.52 -16.17 26.35
N GLY A 61 -5.18 -16.10 26.34
CA GLY A 61 -4.29 -17.26 26.42
C GLY A 61 -4.18 -18.07 25.13
N ASP A 62 -2.98 -18.57 24.84
CA ASP A 62 -2.66 -19.33 23.63
C ASP A 62 -1.83 -20.59 23.97
N THR A 63 -1.70 -21.48 23.00
CA THR A 63 -0.79 -22.62 23.10
C THR A 63 0.63 -22.24 22.65
N ILE A 64 1.63 -23.02 23.06
CA ILE A 64 3.01 -22.84 22.59
C ILE A 64 3.07 -23.01 21.07
N LYS A 65 2.35 -24.00 20.54
CA LYS A 65 2.27 -24.27 19.10
C LYS A 65 1.71 -23.07 18.31
N ALA A 66 0.60 -22.48 18.78
CA ALA A 66 0.00 -21.30 18.17
C ALA A 66 0.96 -20.09 18.19
N THR A 67 1.58 -19.83 19.35
CA THR A 67 2.55 -18.73 19.52
C THR A 67 3.77 -18.88 18.60
N TYR A 68 4.28 -20.10 18.45
CA TYR A 68 5.38 -20.40 17.53
C TYR A 68 4.97 -20.17 16.07
N LEU A 69 3.82 -20.71 15.67
CA LEU A 69 3.28 -20.55 14.32
C LEU A 69 3.03 -19.08 13.95
N GLN A 70 2.52 -18.27 14.87
CA GLN A 70 2.31 -16.84 14.65
C GLN A 70 3.59 -16.13 14.17
N ALA A 71 4.73 -16.39 14.83
CA ALA A 71 6.02 -15.80 14.47
C ALA A 71 6.55 -16.32 13.12
N LEU A 72 6.44 -17.63 12.88
CA LEU A 72 6.92 -18.26 11.65
C LEU A 72 6.12 -17.83 10.43
N LEU A 73 4.79 -17.81 10.54
CA LEU A 73 3.91 -17.41 9.45
C LEU A 73 4.16 -15.96 9.05
N LEU A 74 4.45 -15.06 10.00
CA LEU A 74 4.86 -13.68 9.68
C LEU A 74 6.11 -13.65 8.80
N GLY A 75 7.11 -14.50 9.09
CA GLY A 75 8.30 -14.66 8.26
C GLY A 75 7.99 -15.16 6.84
N CYS A 76 6.99 -16.02 6.69
CA CYS A 76 6.51 -16.52 5.40
C CYS A 76 5.70 -15.47 4.60
N CYS A 77 5.19 -14.43 5.24
CA CYS A 77 4.34 -13.40 4.62
C CYS A 77 5.13 -12.33 3.84
N LYS A 78 6.41 -12.55 3.52
CA LYS A 78 7.27 -11.60 2.79
C LYS A 78 7.25 -10.19 3.44
N PRO A 79 7.68 -10.06 4.72
CA PRO A 79 7.54 -8.82 5.49
C PRO A 79 8.16 -7.58 4.83
N ASN A 80 9.20 -7.77 4.02
CA ASN A 80 9.84 -6.70 3.25
C ASN A 80 8.94 -6.05 2.20
N GLN A 81 7.80 -6.65 1.85
CA GLN A 81 6.80 -6.14 0.90
C GLN A 81 5.67 -5.35 1.57
N LEU A 82 5.67 -5.29 2.90
CA LEU A 82 4.57 -4.75 3.70
C LEU A 82 4.97 -3.44 4.37
N SER A 83 3.99 -2.59 4.66
CA SER A 83 4.22 -1.44 5.53
C SER A 83 4.34 -1.87 7.00
N GLN A 84 4.86 -0.99 7.86
CA GLN A 84 4.95 -1.25 9.30
C GLN A 84 3.59 -1.51 9.95
N GLY A 85 2.55 -0.78 9.51
CA GLY A 85 1.17 -0.96 9.96
C GLY A 85 0.59 -2.29 9.48
N ASP A 86 0.81 -2.65 8.22
CA ASP A 86 0.35 -3.93 7.66
C ASP A 86 0.98 -5.12 8.39
N MET A 87 2.29 -5.05 8.69
CA MET A 87 2.98 -6.08 9.48
C MET A 87 2.37 -6.23 10.88
N ALA A 88 2.05 -5.12 11.54
CA ALA A 88 1.41 -5.16 12.86
C ALA A 88 0.00 -5.78 12.79
N ALA A 89 -0.80 -5.39 11.79
CA ALA A 89 -2.13 -5.92 11.58
C ALA A 89 -2.11 -7.43 11.26
N LEU A 90 -1.20 -7.87 10.38
CA LEU A 90 -1.00 -9.29 10.09
C LEU A 90 -0.55 -10.06 11.33
N TYR A 91 0.41 -9.55 12.11
CA TYR A 91 0.86 -10.24 13.31
C TYR A 91 -0.27 -10.41 14.33
N ARG A 92 -1.14 -9.41 14.48
CA ARG A 92 -2.34 -9.49 15.33
C ARG A 92 -3.34 -10.51 14.81
N GLY A 93 -3.62 -10.55 13.50
CA GLY A 93 -4.55 -11.50 12.90
C GLY A 93 -4.03 -12.94 12.90
N LEU A 94 -2.74 -13.13 12.64
CA LEU A 94 -2.05 -14.42 12.71
C LEU A 94 -2.11 -15.04 14.10
N LYS A 95 -2.31 -14.24 15.15
CA LYS A 95 -2.57 -14.77 16.49
C LYS A 95 -3.80 -15.68 16.49
N ASP A 96 -4.93 -15.13 16.03
CA ASP A 96 -6.24 -15.79 16.06
C ASP A 96 -6.30 -16.93 15.03
N TRP A 97 -5.56 -16.78 13.92
CA TRP A 97 -5.54 -17.74 12.82
C TRP A 97 -4.46 -18.81 12.90
N SER A 98 -3.46 -18.67 13.77
CA SER A 98 -2.32 -19.60 13.89
C SER A 98 -2.77 -21.05 14.16
N MET A 99 -3.89 -21.24 14.85
CA MET A 99 -4.45 -22.56 15.15
C MET A 99 -4.93 -23.32 13.91
N LEU A 100 -5.17 -22.63 12.79
CA LEU A 100 -5.56 -23.23 11.52
C LEU A 100 -4.36 -23.78 10.74
N ALA A 101 -3.13 -23.37 11.08
CA ALA A 101 -1.93 -23.94 10.48
C ALA A 101 -1.49 -25.20 11.23
N VAL A 102 -1.09 -26.22 10.48
CA VAL A 102 -0.71 -27.52 11.03
C VAL A 102 0.80 -27.71 10.92
N VAL A 103 1.46 -27.94 12.06
CA VAL A 103 2.86 -28.36 12.10
C VAL A 103 2.92 -29.87 12.27
N ALA A 104 3.61 -30.57 11.37
CA ALA A 104 3.74 -32.03 11.39
C ALA A 104 5.19 -32.48 11.17
N ALA A 105 5.53 -33.64 11.72
CA ALA A 105 6.79 -34.31 11.42
C ALA A 105 6.81 -34.83 9.96
N PRO A 106 7.99 -35.01 9.34
CA PRO A 106 8.09 -35.43 7.94
C PRO A 106 7.47 -36.80 7.63
N GLU A 107 7.40 -37.68 8.63
CA GLU A 107 6.77 -38.99 8.51
C GLU A 107 5.24 -38.92 8.46
N SER A 108 4.66 -37.85 8.99
CA SER A 108 3.22 -37.74 9.25
C SER A 108 2.51 -36.73 8.35
N GLY A 109 3.22 -36.03 7.45
CA GLY A 109 2.57 -35.05 6.60
C GLY A 109 3.47 -34.41 5.54
N SER A 110 2.83 -33.53 4.79
CA SER A 110 3.43 -32.64 3.79
C SER A 110 2.87 -31.24 4.02
N GLY A 111 3.63 -30.20 3.69
CA GLY A 111 3.17 -28.82 3.82
C GLY A 111 3.83 -27.91 2.79
N LEU A 112 3.28 -26.71 2.63
CA LEU A 112 3.83 -25.68 1.74
C LEU A 112 5.22 -25.23 2.20
N PHE A 113 5.41 -25.10 3.52
CA PHE A 113 6.69 -24.75 4.11
C PHE A 113 7.31 -25.91 4.86
N LEU A 114 8.64 -25.86 4.96
CA LEU A 114 9.49 -26.79 5.67
C LEU A 114 10.44 -25.97 6.54
N VAL A 115 10.61 -26.36 7.80
CA VAL A 115 11.53 -25.72 8.74
C VAL A 115 12.45 -26.76 9.37
N ASP A 116 13.74 -26.44 9.44
CA ASP A 116 14.72 -27.22 10.21
C ASP A 116 14.84 -26.61 11.61
N LEU A 117 14.52 -27.38 12.65
CA LEU A 117 14.53 -26.87 14.02
C LEU A 117 15.94 -26.58 14.54
N ASP A 118 16.99 -27.12 13.91
CA ASP A 118 18.38 -26.93 14.34
C ASP A 118 19.13 -25.87 13.51
N SER A 119 18.46 -25.26 12.52
CA SER A 119 19.01 -24.20 11.68
C SER A 119 18.57 -22.81 12.18
N ASP A 120 19.43 -21.80 12.01
CA ASP A 120 19.07 -20.40 12.26
C ASP A 120 18.49 -19.74 11.00
N GLN A 121 17.45 -20.34 10.44
CA GLN A 121 16.85 -19.91 9.18
C GLN A 121 15.32 -19.92 9.25
N PRO A 122 14.64 -19.00 8.53
CA PRO A 122 13.19 -19.03 8.44
C PRO A 122 12.68 -20.31 7.74
N PRO A 123 11.38 -20.61 7.82
CA PRO A 123 10.77 -21.65 6.99
C PRO A 123 11.02 -21.38 5.50
N LEU A 124 11.35 -22.44 4.77
CA LEU A 124 11.53 -22.43 3.32
C LEU A 124 10.38 -23.14 2.62
N TYR A 125 10.13 -22.83 1.35
CA TYR A 125 9.18 -23.61 0.56
C TYR A 125 9.67 -25.04 0.41
N SER A 126 8.82 -26.03 0.70
CA SER A 126 9.17 -27.44 0.66
C SER A 126 9.66 -27.90 -0.72
N SER A 127 9.15 -27.28 -1.79
CA SER A 127 9.57 -27.50 -3.18
C SER A 127 11.00 -27.07 -3.51
N LEU A 128 11.59 -26.17 -2.71
CA LEU A 128 12.98 -25.74 -2.86
C LEU A 128 13.97 -26.67 -2.14
N PHE A 129 13.47 -27.52 -1.24
CA PHE A 129 14.28 -28.49 -0.53
C PHE A 129 14.50 -29.72 -1.40
N THR A 130 15.75 -30.05 -1.69
CA THR A 130 16.12 -31.14 -2.60
C THR A 130 16.47 -32.44 -1.88
N GLU A 131 16.85 -32.35 -0.61
CA GLU A 131 17.25 -33.51 0.19
C GLU A 131 16.06 -34.15 0.90
N THR A 132 16.26 -35.34 1.49
CA THR A 132 15.23 -35.97 2.33
C THR A 132 15.22 -35.31 3.71
N PRO A 133 14.09 -34.74 4.18
CA PRO A 133 14.02 -34.08 5.48
C PRO A 133 14.35 -35.04 6.62
N GLY A 134 15.25 -34.62 7.52
CA GLY A 134 15.60 -35.38 8.72
C GLY A 134 14.55 -35.30 9.83
N ALA A 135 14.75 -36.03 10.94
CA ALA A 135 13.79 -36.10 12.07
C ALA A 135 13.51 -34.76 12.77
N ARG A 136 14.42 -33.79 12.63
CA ARG A 136 14.35 -32.44 13.22
C ARG A 136 13.62 -31.44 12.34
N PHE A 137 13.25 -31.82 11.12
CA PHE A 137 12.44 -30.99 10.25
C PHE A 137 10.96 -31.03 10.65
N ARG A 138 10.22 -29.98 10.30
CA ARG A 138 8.76 -29.94 10.44
C ARG A 138 8.14 -29.32 9.18
N TYR A 139 7.10 -29.95 8.66
CA TYR A 139 6.26 -29.35 7.64
C TYR A 139 5.26 -28.40 8.31
N ILE A 140 4.96 -27.30 7.61
CA ILE A 140 3.92 -26.35 7.99
C ILE A 140 2.90 -26.35 6.84
N ASP A 141 1.74 -26.90 7.13
CA ASP A 141 0.59 -26.86 6.24
C ASP A 141 -0.29 -25.65 6.57
N THR A 142 -0.47 -24.81 5.56
CA THR A 142 -1.25 -23.57 5.59
C THR A 142 -2.55 -23.69 4.81
N ALA A 143 -2.84 -24.85 4.19
CA ALA A 143 -4.05 -25.03 3.39
C ALA A 143 -5.36 -24.73 4.16
N PRO A 144 -5.55 -25.19 5.42
CA PRO A 144 -6.78 -24.90 6.16
C PRO A 144 -6.91 -23.40 6.50
N LEU A 145 -5.77 -22.73 6.75
CA LEU A 145 -5.72 -21.29 6.96
C LEU A 145 -6.13 -20.54 5.68
N VAL A 146 -5.57 -20.90 4.54
CA VAL A 146 -5.87 -20.26 3.25
C VAL A 146 -7.35 -20.44 2.87
N GLU A 147 -7.90 -21.64 3.03
CA GLU A 147 -9.32 -21.91 2.79
C GLU A 147 -10.23 -21.04 3.68
N HIS A 148 -9.84 -20.83 4.94
CA HIS A 148 -10.56 -19.94 5.84
C HIS A 148 -10.48 -18.47 5.39
N LEU A 149 -9.31 -17.99 4.99
CA LEU A 149 -9.12 -16.61 4.51
C LEU A 149 -9.87 -16.35 3.20
N GLU A 150 -9.94 -17.33 2.29
CA GLU A 150 -10.73 -17.24 1.06
C GLU A 150 -12.23 -17.14 1.35
N LYS A 151 -12.73 -17.91 2.34
CA LYS A 151 -14.13 -17.79 2.79
C LYS A 151 -14.42 -16.42 3.37
N ILE A 152 -13.51 -15.86 4.17
CA ILE A 152 -13.69 -14.49 4.70
C ILE A 152 -13.69 -13.47 3.56
N LYS A 153 -12.76 -13.59 2.60
CA LYS A 153 -12.70 -12.71 1.43
C LYS A 153 -13.98 -12.75 0.59
N LEU A 154 -14.65 -13.90 0.51
CA LEU A 154 -15.93 -14.03 -0.22
C LEU A 154 -17.10 -13.39 0.54
N ASN A 155 -17.13 -13.50 1.87
CA ASN A 155 -18.23 -13.02 2.70
C ASN A 155 -18.13 -11.51 3.00
N ASP A 156 -16.92 -10.99 3.16
CA ASP A 156 -16.63 -9.63 3.68
C ASP A 156 -15.82 -8.78 2.65
N GLY A 157 -15.95 -9.15 1.37
CA GLY A 157 -15.03 -8.77 0.30
C GLY A 157 -14.94 -7.28 -0.04
N GLU A 158 -15.83 -6.44 0.51
CA GLU A 158 -15.81 -5.00 0.26
C GLU A 158 -15.12 -4.21 1.37
N HIS A 159 -15.17 -4.66 2.62
CA HIS A 159 -14.75 -3.87 3.78
C HIS A 159 -13.43 -4.33 4.40
N GLY A 160 -13.06 -5.60 4.31
CA GLY A 160 -11.87 -6.13 4.99
C GLY A 160 -12.16 -6.53 6.44
N ILE A 161 -11.15 -6.97 7.20
CA ILE A 161 -11.35 -7.60 8.51
C ILE A 161 -10.91 -6.67 9.63
N SER A 162 -11.81 -6.33 10.55
CA SER A 162 -11.50 -5.54 11.75
C SER A 162 -11.45 -6.44 12.99
N PHE A 163 -10.33 -6.41 13.72
CA PHE A 163 -10.17 -7.20 14.96
C PHE A 163 -10.51 -6.40 16.21
N ASP A 164 -10.11 -5.14 16.21
CA ASP A 164 -10.35 -4.16 17.27
C ASP A 164 -10.45 -2.77 16.63
N LYS A 165 -10.61 -1.72 17.45
CA LYS A 165 -10.76 -0.34 16.96
C LYS A 165 -9.53 0.16 16.18
N ASP A 166 -8.37 -0.43 16.43
CA ASP A 166 -7.08 0.05 15.93
C ASP A 166 -6.48 -0.85 14.83
N THR A 167 -7.00 -2.08 14.69
CA THR A 167 -6.45 -3.12 13.82
C THR A 167 -7.46 -3.52 12.75
N HIS A 168 -7.19 -3.06 11.54
CA HIS A 168 -7.96 -3.37 10.34
C HIS A 168 -7.05 -3.97 9.26
N ILE A 169 -7.44 -5.12 8.71
CA ILE A 169 -6.79 -5.77 7.57
C ILE A 169 -7.60 -5.46 6.31
N PRO A 170 -7.11 -4.57 5.43
CA PRO A 170 -7.80 -4.26 4.18
C PRO A 170 -7.74 -5.45 3.20
N THR A 171 -8.64 -5.45 2.22
CA THR A 171 -8.82 -6.55 1.25
C THR A 171 -7.56 -6.87 0.43
N ASN A 172 -6.73 -5.87 0.12
CA ASN A 172 -5.45 -6.06 -0.56
C ASN A 172 -4.42 -6.79 0.32
N LEU A 173 -4.39 -6.49 1.62
CA LEU A 173 -3.52 -7.18 2.58
C LEU A 173 -3.98 -8.62 2.80
N LEU A 174 -5.30 -8.86 2.83
CA LEU A 174 -5.87 -10.21 2.87
C LEU A 174 -5.49 -11.03 1.62
N ALA A 175 -5.54 -10.42 0.43
CA ALA A 175 -5.11 -11.07 -0.81
C ALA A 175 -3.62 -11.43 -0.79
N HIS A 176 -2.76 -10.54 -0.27
CA HIS A 176 -1.33 -10.80 -0.08
C HIS A 176 -1.08 -11.98 0.88
N LEU A 177 -1.85 -12.06 1.97
CA LEU A 177 -1.74 -13.16 2.93
C LEU A 177 -2.13 -14.51 2.29
N ILE A 178 -3.24 -14.54 1.53
CA ILE A 178 -3.68 -15.72 0.78
C ILE A 178 -2.62 -16.16 -0.23
N GLU A 179 -2.05 -15.24 -1.00
CA GLU A 179 -1.02 -15.57 -1.99
C GLU A 179 0.26 -16.10 -1.34
N SER A 180 0.76 -15.40 -0.32
CA SER A 180 2.02 -15.73 0.35
C SER A 180 1.97 -17.08 1.07
N LEU A 181 0.83 -17.42 1.69
CA LEU A 181 0.63 -18.68 2.41
C LEU A 181 -0.04 -19.78 1.58
N GLY A 182 -0.52 -19.49 0.36
CA GLY A 182 -1.22 -20.45 -0.50
C GLY A 182 -0.37 -21.04 -1.61
N SER A 183 0.61 -20.29 -2.13
CA SER A 183 1.42 -20.76 -3.25
C SER A 183 2.83 -20.19 -3.25
N MET A 184 3.76 -20.93 -3.89
CA MET A 184 5.09 -20.41 -4.17
C MET A 184 5.06 -19.61 -5.47
N SER A 185 5.31 -18.31 -5.39
CA SER A 185 5.51 -17.46 -6.56
C SER A 185 6.91 -17.71 -7.15
N LEU A 186 6.97 -18.26 -8.36
CA LEU A 186 8.22 -18.42 -9.11
C LEU A 186 8.60 -17.10 -9.79
N ARG A 187 9.91 -16.86 -9.91
CA ARG A 187 10.43 -15.68 -10.64
C ARG A 187 10.25 -15.92 -12.14
N ASN A 188 9.43 -15.10 -12.80
CA ASN A 188 9.07 -15.29 -14.22
C ASN A 188 10.10 -14.73 -15.21
N PHE A 189 10.96 -13.81 -14.79
CA PHE A 189 11.93 -13.13 -15.66
C PHE A 189 13.36 -13.25 -15.16
N ASN A 190 14.29 -13.49 -16.09
CA ASN A 190 15.71 -13.41 -15.81
C ASN A 190 16.13 -11.96 -15.54
N ARG A 191 17.04 -11.80 -14.59
CA ARG A 191 17.59 -10.50 -14.21
C ARG A 191 18.98 -10.35 -14.79
N THR A 192 19.25 -9.18 -15.36
CA THR A 192 20.58 -8.78 -15.81
C THR A 192 21.17 -7.82 -14.79
N ASN A 193 22.39 -8.10 -14.32
CA ASN A 193 23.12 -7.15 -13.47
C ASN A 193 23.39 -5.87 -14.27
N SER A 194 23.25 -4.74 -13.61
CA SER A 194 23.47 -3.41 -14.20
C SER A 194 23.84 -2.46 -13.07
N ASP A 195 24.92 -1.71 -13.25
CA ASP A 195 25.42 -0.70 -12.30
C ASP A 195 25.20 0.72 -12.84
N ALA A 196 24.19 0.91 -13.70
CA ALA A 196 23.91 2.20 -14.31
C ALA A 196 23.27 3.18 -13.31
N PRO A 197 23.63 4.47 -13.38
CA PRO A 197 23.06 5.49 -12.51
C PRO A 197 21.58 5.73 -12.87
N LEU A 198 20.77 5.96 -11.85
CA LEU A 198 19.35 6.25 -11.98
C LEU A 198 18.97 7.40 -11.07
N ARG A 199 18.15 8.32 -11.60
CA ARG A 199 17.52 9.37 -10.78
C ARG A 199 16.13 8.93 -10.35
N ILE A 200 15.81 9.09 -9.08
CA ILE A 200 14.54 8.68 -8.49
C ILE A 200 13.91 9.83 -7.71
N SER A 201 12.59 9.98 -7.83
CA SER A 201 11.77 10.86 -7.02
C SER A 201 10.65 10.03 -6.38
N ILE A 202 10.40 10.27 -5.08
CA ILE A 202 9.52 9.43 -4.24
C ILE A 202 8.24 10.18 -3.93
N GLY A 203 7.11 9.47 -3.96
CA GLY A 203 5.79 10.01 -3.64
C GLY A 203 5.04 10.56 -4.86
N LEU A 204 3.72 10.64 -4.72
CA LEU A 204 2.83 11.04 -5.81
C LEU A 204 3.03 12.51 -6.19
N SER A 205 3.19 13.41 -5.21
CA SER A 205 3.39 14.84 -5.46
C SER A 205 4.69 15.13 -6.21
N SER A 206 5.80 14.53 -5.77
CA SER A 206 7.10 14.67 -6.44
C SER A 206 7.08 14.05 -7.83
N SER A 207 6.49 12.86 -7.97
CA SER A 207 6.33 12.21 -9.28
C SER A 207 5.47 13.05 -10.24
N HIS A 208 4.39 13.66 -9.74
CA HIS A 208 3.54 14.56 -10.52
C HIS A 208 4.31 15.79 -11.01
N TYR A 209 5.06 16.45 -10.12
CA TYR A 209 5.88 17.64 -10.45
C TYR A 209 6.91 17.35 -11.55
N HIS A 210 7.66 16.26 -11.41
CA HIS A 210 8.73 15.89 -12.36
C HIS A 210 8.18 15.43 -13.71
N VAL A 211 7.08 14.67 -13.72
CA VAL A 211 6.37 14.29 -14.95
C VAL A 211 5.75 15.51 -15.63
N ALA A 212 5.34 16.53 -14.86
CA ALA A 212 4.83 17.79 -15.38
C ALA A 212 5.90 18.70 -16.00
N GLY A 213 7.18 18.30 -15.98
CA GLY A 213 8.28 19.12 -16.46
C GLY A 213 8.63 20.24 -15.50
N GLU A 214 8.64 19.95 -14.20
CA GLU A 214 8.99 20.89 -13.12
C GLU A 214 7.99 22.05 -12.98
N ARG A 215 6.75 21.84 -13.44
CA ARG A 215 5.62 22.76 -13.26
C ARG A 215 4.86 22.46 -11.97
N LEU A 216 4.53 23.50 -11.22
CA LEU A 216 3.66 23.38 -10.06
C LEU A 216 2.25 22.95 -10.47
N PHE A 217 1.50 22.39 -9.52
CA PHE A 217 0.18 21.85 -9.79
C PHE A 217 -0.79 22.93 -10.28
N GLU A 218 -0.74 24.10 -9.67
CA GLU A 218 -1.57 25.24 -10.01
C GLU A 218 -1.20 25.79 -11.41
N GLN A 219 0.09 25.79 -11.76
CA GLN A 219 0.55 26.17 -13.11
C GLN A 219 0.06 25.18 -14.17
N LEU A 220 0.02 23.89 -13.85
CA LEU A 220 -0.52 22.86 -14.73
C LEU A 220 -2.04 22.98 -14.91
N LEU A 221 -2.76 23.52 -13.93
CA LEU A 221 -4.22 23.70 -14.01
C LEU A 221 -4.63 24.99 -14.71
N TYR A 222 -3.93 26.09 -14.41
CA TYR A 222 -4.36 27.45 -14.76
C TYR A 222 -3.45 28.13 -15.80
N GLY A 223 -2.32 27.52 -16.16
CA GLY A 223 -1.35 28.06 -17.12
C GLY A 223 -0.08 28.59 -16.46
N GLU A 224 0.96 28.83 -17.27
CA GLU A 224 2.27 29.31 -16.78
C GLU A 224 2.21 30.71 -16.17
N ASP A 225 1.27 31.54 -16.65
CA ASP A 225 1.00 32.88 -16.13
C ASP A 225 0.22 32.87 -14.81
N TYR A 226 -0.10 31.70 -14.27
CA TYR A 226 -0.78 31.60 -12.98
C TYR A 226 0.13 32.12 -11.87
N ILE A 227 -0.30 33.23 -11.27
CA ILE A 227 0.41 33.81 -10.15
C ILE A 227 -0.37 33.46 -8.86
N PRO A 228 0.21 32.66 -7.94
CA PRO A 228 -0.46 32.21 -6.70
C PRO A 228 -1.12 33.37 -5.95
N PRO A 229 -2.25 33.21 -5.25
CA PRO A 229 -2.85 34.31 -4.49
C PRO A 229 -1.88 34.91 -3.47
N ALA A 230 -2.10 36.18 -3.09
CA ALA A 230 -1.18 36.92 -2.20
C ALA A 230 -0.97 36.23 -0.84
N SER A 231 -1.98 35.48 -0.37
CA SER A 231 -1.93 34.62 0.83
C SER A 231 -0.86 33.53 0.73
N GLU A 232 -0.58 33.01 -0.47
CA GLU A 232 0.44 31.98 -0.71
C GLU A 232 1.82 32.59 -1.03
N ARG A 233 1.88 33.85 -1.49
CA ARG A 233 3.16 34.54 -1.80
C ARG A 233 3.85 35.13 -0.57
N VAL A 234 3.08 35.49 0.46
CA VAL A 234 3.59 36.14 1.68
C VAL A 234 3.17 35.32 2.90
N PRO A 235 3.85 34.18 3.16
CA PRO A 235 3.44 33.20 4.17
C PRO A 235 3.60 33.70 5.63
N THR A 236 4.19 34.88 5.83
CA THR A 236 4.42 35.49 7.15
C THR A 236 3.32 36.46 7.60
N ASN A 237 2.29 36.70 6.78
CA ASN A 237 1.24 37.66 7.11
C ASN A 237 -0.06 36.96 7.57
N PRO A 238 -0.33 36.87 8.88
CA PRO A 238 -1.53 36.24 9.43
C PRO A 238 -2.84 36.96 9.04
N PHE A 239 -2.78 38.17 8.48
CA PHE A 239 -3.94 38.92 8.01
C PHE A 239 -4.38 38.59 6.58
N LEU A 240 -3.62 37.76 5.85
CA LEU A 240 -3.94 37.35 4.48
C LEU A 240 -4.51 35.92 4.40
N LEU A 241 -4.60 35.20 5.52
CA LEU A 241 -5.28 33.91 5.59
C LEU A 241 -6.78 34.13 5.36
N PRO A 242 -7.44 33.37 4.46
CA PRO A 242 -8.88 33.45 4.31
C PRO A 242 -9.57 33.12 5.65
N GLN A 243 -10.24 34.10 6.27
CA GLN A 243 -11.20 33.79 7.33
C GLN A 243 -12.44 33.20 6.68
N GLU A 244 -12.42 31.89 6.38
CA GLU A 244 -13.60 31.20 5.82
C GLU A 244 -14.66 30.86 6.88
N LYS A 245 -14.44 31.18 8.15
CA LYS A 245 -15.47 31.06 9.17
C LYS A 245 -15.86 32.45 9.67
N GLY A 246 -17.08 32.85 9.32
CA GLY A 246 -17.80 33.85 10.09
C GLY A 246 -17.82 33.44 11.57
N ASP A 247 -17.82 34.42 12.46
CA ASP A 247 -17.77 34.22 13.90
C ASP A 247 -18.79 33.15 14.33
N LEU A 248 -18.30 32.02 14.86
CA LEU A 248 -19.12 30.89 15.28
C LEU A 248 -20.17 31.32 16.34
N TRP A 249 -19.90 32.41 17.05
CA TRP A 249 -20.82 33.01 18.01
C TRP A 249 -21.97 33.80 17.37
N GLN A 250 -21.85 34.23 16.11
CA GLN A 250 -22.95 34.86 15.37
C GLN A 250 -23.89 33.84 14.72
N GLN A 251 -23.45 32.58 14.54
CA GLN A 251 -24.24 31.52 13.92
C GLN A 251 -24.97 30.62 14.92
N ALA A 252 -24.65 30.72 16.21
CA ALA A 252 -25.39 30.02 17.25
C ALA A 252 -26.76 30.70 17.45
N ASN A 253 -27.84 30.06 16.95
CA ASN A 253 -29.21 30.51 17.17
C ASN A 253 -29.79 29.80 18.41
N PRO A 254 -29.88 30.47 19.58
CA PRO A 254 -30.19 29.80 20.85
C PRO A 254 -31.62 29.23 20.92
N GLU A 255 -32.50 29.64 20.00
CA GLU A 255 -33.91 29.24 19.99
C GLU A 255 -34.20 27.96 19.19
N GLU A 256 -33.31 27.53 18.28
CA GLU A 256 -33.53 26.33 17.45
C GLU A 256 -32.72 25.11 17.94
N ASP A 257 -31.55 25.30 18.54
CA ASP A 257 -30.66 24.21 18.98
C ASP A 257 -31.06 23.58 20.34
N TYR A 258 -32.07 24.13 21.02
CA TYR A 258 -32.62 23.55 22.25
C TYR A 258 -34.04 23.01 22.05
N SER A 259 -34.13 21.87 21.34
CA SER A 259 -35.33 21.03 21.40
C SER A 259 -35.31 20.19 22.68
N ARG A 260 -36.17 20.54 23.65
CA ARG A 260 -36.38 19.78 24.89
C ARG A 260 -37.60 18.86 24.74
N GLY A 261 -37.35 17.54 24.71
CA GLY A 261 -38.37 16.49 24.80
C GLY A 261 -38.09 15.36 23.81
N GLY A 262 -38.24 14.07 24.12
CA GLY A 262 -38.76 13.40 25.31
C GLY A 262 -38.62 11.88 25.09
N ASP A 263 -38.70 11.13 26.18
CA ASP A 263 -38.53 9.68 26.26
C ASP A 263 -39.20 8.91 25.13
N THR A 264 -38.40 8.25 24.28
CA THR A 264 -38.79 7.02 23.58
C THR A 264 -37.54 6.14 23.42
N ALA A 265 -37.59 4.99 24.07
CA ALA A 265 -36.81 3.77 23.87
C ALA A 265 -35.34 3.94 23.43
N GLU A 266 -34.44 3.72 24.39
CA GLU A 266 -33.08 3.25 24.16
C GLU A 266 -33.13 1.86 23.49
N GLU A 267 -33.45 1.80 22.21
CA GLU A 267 -33.13 0.68 21.34
C GLU A 267 -31.79 0.98 20.67
N GLU A 268 -30.86 0.05 20.88
CA GLU A 268 -29.48 0.00 20.41
C GLU A 268 -29.35 0.34 18.91
N ILE A 269 -29.14 1.61 18.60
CA ILE A 269 -28.42 2.03 17.38
C ILE A 269 -26.95 2.11 17.78
N VAL A 270 -26.36 0.95 18.07
CA VAL A 270 -24.92 0.74 17.92
C VAL A 270 -24.74 0.22 16.49
N GLU A 271 -25.17 1.02 15.52
CA GLU A 271 -24.70 0.85 14.15
C GLU A 271 -23.23 1.26 14.16
N GLU A 272 -22.37 0.25 13.98
CA GLU A 272 -21.07 0.32 13.34
C GLU A 272 -20.67 1.72 12.90
N ILE A 273 -20.13 2.45 13.87
CA ILE A 273 -19.26 3.57 13.59
C ILE A 273 -17.95 2.96 13.10
N GLU A 274 -17.95 2.42 11.87
CA GLU A 274 -16.77 2.44 11.03
C GLU A 274 -16.44 3.93 10.86
N HIS A 275 -15.56 4.46 11.72
CA HIS A 275 -14.97 5.77 11.52
C HIS A 275 -13.99 5.75 10.32
N ARG A 276 -14.51 5.46 9.13
CA ARG A 276 -14.06 6.17 7.94
C ARG A 276 -14.75 7.51 7.96
N VAL A 277 -14.12 8.48 8.64
CA VAL A 277 -14.53 9.88 8.55
C VAL A 277 -14.62 10.21 7.07
N GLU A 278 -15.84 10.41 6.56
CA GLU A 278 -16.03 10.99 5.23
C GLU A 278 -15.63 12.45 5.34
N LEU A 279 -14.33 12.69 5.28
CA LEU A 279 -13.75 14.02 5.21
C LEU A 279 -14.41 14.74 4.03
N ASP A 280 -14.93 15.93 4.26
CA ASP A 280 -15.46 16.76 3.19
C ASP A 280 -14.35 17.08 2.17
N GLY A 281 -14.75 17.51 0.97
CA GLY A 281 -13.80 17.74 -0.13
C GLY A 281 -12.68 18.73 0.21
N ASN A 282 -12.96 19.70 1.10
CA ASN A 282 -11.99 20.71 1.51
C ASN A 282 -11.01 20.14 2.53
N THR A 283 -11.49 19.51 3.61
CA THR A 283 -10.60 18.86 4.59
C THR A 283 -9.73 17.76 3.96
N ARG A 284 -10.26 17.02 2.97
CA ARG A 284 -9.46 16.06 2.17
C ARG A 284 -8.33 16.72 1.41
N SER A 285 -8.58 17.88 0.83
CA SER A 285 -7.54 18.60 0.09
C SER A 285 -6.53 19.22 1.03
N GLU A 286 -6.95 19.70 2.20
CA GLU A 286 -6.06 20.15 3.26
C GLU A 286 -5.13 19.06 3.78
N LEU A 287 -5.63 17.84 3.99
CA LEU A 287 -4.78 16.71 4.38
C LEU A 287 -3.84 16.22 3.27
N LEU A 288 -4.15 16.54 2.00
CA LEU A 288 -3.31 16.25 0.84
C LEU A 288 -2.45 17.46 0.41
N PHE A 289 -2.58 18.61 1.07
CA PHE A 289 -1.75 19.79 0.81
C PHE A 289 -0.38 19.61 1.49
N ASP A 290 0.69 19.86 0.73
CA ASP A 290 2.06 19.86 1.26
C ASP A 290 2.17 20.84 2.43
N GLU A 291 2.39 20.33 3.65
CA GLU A 291 2.84 21.14 4.80
C GLU A 291 4.12 21.94 4.44
N ASP A 292 4.90 21.42 3.50
CA ASP A 292 6.14 21.98 2.97
C ASP A 292 5.98 23.03 1.86
N ARG A 293 4.79 23.59 1.63
CA ARG A 293 4.58 24.67 0.62
C ARG A 293 5.55 25.85 0.76
N GLN A 294 6.07 26.07 1.96
CA GLN A 294 7.02 27.14 2.29
C GLN A 294 8.45 26.87 1.79
N LEU A 295 8.80 25.61 1.49
CA LEU A 295 10.13 25.25 1.01
C LEU A 295 10.27 25.53 -0.51
N PRO A 296 11.48 25.81 -0.99
CA PRO A 296 11.76 25.89 -2.43
C PRO A 296 11.36 24.59 -3.16
N PRO A 297 10.90 24.65 -4.44
CA PRO A 297 10.47 23.46 -5.18
C PRO A 297 11.48 22.31 -5.20
N GLN A 298 12.78 22.62 -5.23
CA GLN A 298 13.86 21.63 -5.20
C GLN A 298 13.93 20.84 -3.88
N GLN A 299 13.52 21.44 -2.77
CA GLN A 299 13.45 20.79 -1.46
C GLN A 299 12.11 20.06 -1.27
N ARG A 300 11.04 20.54 -1.89
CA ARG A 300 9.71 19.91 -1.88
C ARG A 300 9.65 18.64 -2.72
N PHE A 301 10.35 18.63 -3.85
CA PHE A 301 10.34 17.54 -4.83
C PHE A 301 11.77 17.07 -5.12
N PRO A 302 12.49 16.56 -4.10
CA PRO A 302 13.89 16.20 -4.23
C PRO A 302 14.07 15.04 -5.22
N ILE A 303 15.19 15.10 -5.97
CA ILE A 303 15.65 14.00 -6.81
C ILE A 303 16.85 13.35 -6.12
N TYR A 304 16.80 12.03 -5.97
CA TYR A 304 17.88 11.24 -5.43
C TYR A 304 18.61 10.50 -6.54
N ASN A 305 19.93 10.36 -6.40
CA ASN A 305 20.75 9.56 -7.30
C ASN A 305 20.99 8.20 -6.65
N VAL A 306 20.64 7.14 -7.36
CA VAL A 306 20.78 5.74 -6.93
C VAL A 306 21.48 4.94 -8.01
N GLN A 307 21.96 3.76 -7.66
CA GLN A 307 22.57 2.84 -8.62
C GLN A 307 21.64 1.67 -8.88
N LEU A 308 21.54 1.23 -10.13
CA LEU A 308 20.94 -0.07 -10.41
C LEU A 308 21.85 -1.17 -9.85
N THR A 309 21.24 -2.29 -9.48
CA THR A 309 21.94 -3.54 -9.15
C THR A 309 21.61 -4.61 -10.18
N ASN A 310 20.32 -4.69 -10.54
CA ASN A 310 19.85 -5.57 -11.60
C ASN A 310 18.54 -5.07 -12.19
N THR A 311 18.24 -5.51 -13.41
CA THR A 311 17.05 -5.14 -14.17
C THR A 311 16.36 -6.39 -14.72
N SER A 312 15.05 -6.29 -14.89
CA SER A 312 14.21 -7.23 -15.62
C SER A 312 13.14 -6.44 -16.39
N PRO A 313 12.44 -7.04 -17.37
CA PRO A 313 11.40 -6.34 -18.11
C PRO A 313 10.28 -5.72 -17.25
N GLY A 314 10.02 -6.29 -16.06
CA GLY A 314 8.95 -5.83 -15.16
C GLY A 314 9.43 -5.01 -13.96
N GLY A 315 10.73 -4.79 -13.78
CA GLY A 315 11.20 -4.20 -12.52
C GLY A 315 12.71 -4.03 -12.42
N TYR A 316 13.11 -3.13 -11.54
CA TYR A 316 14.49 -2.82 -11.19
C TYR A 316 14.79 -3.19 -9.74
N CYS A 317 16.04 -3.52 -9.47
CA CYS A 317 16.60 -3.50 -8.13
C CYS A 317 17.59 -2.34 -8.08
N ILE A 318 17.40 -1.43 -7.13
CA ILE A 318 18.32 -0.32 -6.90
C ILE A 318 19.04 -0.49 -5.58
N GLU A 319 20.24 0.06 -5.52
CA GLU A 319 21.04 0.23 -4.32
C GLU A 319 21.02 1.70 -3.90
N TRP A 320 20.62 1.92 -2.66
CA TRP A 320 20.60 3.22 -2.00
C TRP A 320 21.69 3.27 -0.93
N THR A 321 22.65 4.18 -1.09
CA THR A 321 23.84 4.28 -0.23
C THR A 321 23.77 5.46 0.74
N ALA A 322 22.91 6.45 0.48
CA ALA A 322 22.64 7.55 1.40
C ALA A 322 21.63 7.16 2.48
N GLU A 323 21.36 8.06 3.42
CA GLU A 323 20.22 7.88 4.32
C GLU A 323 18.92 7.86 3.49
N LEU A 324 18.06 6.88 3.75
CA LEU A 324 16.78 6.75 3.07
C LEU A 324 15.85 7.87 3.58
N PRO A 325 15.13 8.59 2.71
CA PRO A 325 14.13 9.56 3.17
C PRO A 325 13.12 8.89 4.12
N GLY A 326 12.86 9.52 5.27
CA GLY A 326 12.20 8.87 6.42
C GLY A 326 10.75 8.41 6.19
N ASP A 327 10.13 8.84 5.09
CA ASP A 327 8.79 8.47 4.68
C ASP A 327 8.75 7.31 3.67
N THR A 328 9.90 6.87 3.14
CA THR A 328 9.97 5.86 2.08
C THR A 328 9.54 4.48 2.59
N ARG A 329 8.52 3.90 1.95
CA ARG A 329 7.90 2.63 2.36
C ARG A 329 7.61 1.73 1.16
N ALA A 330 7.46 0.44 1.43
CA ALA A 330 6.87 -0.48 0.46
C ALA A 330 5.46 -0.02 0.10
N GLY A 331 5.16 0.01 -1.20
CA GLY A 331 3.93 0.51 -1.77
C GLY A 331 4.00 1.96 -2.26
N ASP A 332 5.09 2.70 -2.02
CA ASP A 332 5.22 4.08 -2.51
C ASP A 332 5.40 4.14 -4.02
N ILE A 333 4.69 5.08 -4.63
CA ILE A 333 4.90 5.43 -6.04
C ILE A 333 6.19 6.22 -6.18
N VAL A 334 6.93 5.90 -7.23
CA VAL A 334 8.18 6.58 -7.57
C VAL A 334 8.23 6.89 -9.06
N SER A 335 8.99 7.92 -9.40
CA SER A 335 9.31 8.30 -10.76
C SER A 335 10.81 8.12 -10.98
N LEU A 336 11.16 7.46 -12.07
CA LEU A 336 12.52 7.07 -12.41
C LEU A 336 12.95 7.76 -13.70
N LYS A 337 14.20 8.22 -13.72
CA LYS A 337 14.81 8.86 -14.88
C LYS A 337 16.15 8.22 -15.20
N GLU A 338 16.15 7.41 -16.24
CA GLU A 338 17.36 6.89 -16.85
C GLU A 338 18.07 7.99 -17.65
N GLU A 339 19.39 7.87 -17.79
CA GLU A 339 20.24 8.88 -18.46
C GLU A 339 19.87 9.08 -19.94
N HIS A 340 19.42 8.02 -20.62
CA HIS A 340 19.08 8.04 -22.04
C HIS A 340 17.58 8.18 -22.33
N ASN A 341 16.72 8.21 -21.30
CA ASN A 341 15.28 8.29 -21.48
C ASN A 341 14.79 9.74 -21.32
N ARG A 342 13.96 10.20 -22.26
CA ARG A 342 13.34 11.52 -22.23
C ARG A 342 12.15 11.60 -21.29
N ASP A 343 11.48 10.49 -21.01
CA ASP A 343 10.29 10.45 -20.15
C ASP A 343 10.66 9.98 -18.74
N TRP A 344 9.79 10.26 -17.78
CA TRP A 344 9.88 9.68 -16.44
C TRP A 344 9.09 8.37 -16.42
N VAL A 345 9.76 7.29 -16.04
CA VAL A 345 9.15 5.97 -15.88
C VAL A 345 8.45 5.95 -14.52
N ILE A 346 7.21 5.48 -14.46
CA ILE A 346 6.47 5.34 -13.21
C ILE A 346 6.62 3.92 -12.69
N ALA A 347 6.96 3.81 -11.42
CA ALA A 347 7.17 2.54 -10.74
C ALA A 347 6.61 2.59 -9.32
N VAL A 348 6.55 1.43 -8.68
CA VAL A 348 6.17 1.28 -7.27
C VAL A 348 7.24 0.51 -6.52
N ILE A 349 7.53 0.93 -5.27
CA ILE A 349 8.38 0.17 -4.37
C ILE A 349 7.66 -1.10 -3.95
N ARG A 350 8.19 -2.27 -4.32
CA ARG A 350 7.62 -3.57 -3.93
C ARG A 350 8.26 -4.17 -2.71
N TRP A 351 9.52 -3.87 -2.45
CA TRP A 351 10.16 -4.28 -1.21
C TRP A 351 11.36 -3.39 -0.88
N VAL A 352 11.65 -3.29 0.41
CA VAL A 352 12.82 -2.63 0.97
C VAL A 352 13.56 -3.62 1.84
N SER A 353 14.89 -3.68 1.72
CA SER A 353 15.73 -4.53 2.55
C SER A 353 17.00 -3.81 2.93
N HIS A 354 17.27 -3.70 4.23
CA HIS A 354 18.55 -3.24 4.74
C HIS A 354 19.53 -4.40 4.72
N VAL A 355 20.67 -4.21 4.07
CA VAL A 355 21.79 -5.17 4.09
C VAL A 355 22.86 -4.61 5.02
N GLU A 356 23.48 -5.47 5.83
CA GLU A 356 24.57 -5.09 6.73
C GLU A 356 25.66 -4.32 5.95
N ASN A 357 26.11 -3.17 6.49
CA ASN A 357 27.00 -2.16 5.88
C ASN A 357 26.34 -1.13 4.92
N THR A 358 25.47 -0.30 5.48
CA THR A 358 24.98 1.01 4.95
C THR A 358 24.26 1.00 3.61
N ARG A 359 23.88 -0.16 3.07
CA ARG A 359 23.23 -0.26 1.76
C ARG A 359 21.81 -0.74 1.94
N THR A 360 20.88 0.03 1.38
CA THR A 360 19.47 -0.36 1.30
C THR A 360 19.17 -0.81 -0.12
N LEU A 361 18.71 -2.04 -0.27
CA LEU A 361 18.23 -2.56 -1.54
C LEU A 361 16.74 -2.33 -1.65
N ILE A 362 16.30 -1.83 -2.80
CA ILE A 362 14.89 -1.55 -3.07
C ILE A 362 14.50 -2.21 -4.38
N GLY A 363 13.45 -3.01 -4.33
CA GLY A 363 12.82 -3.57 -5.52
C GLY A 363 11.72 -2.68 -6.04
N LEU A 364 11.79 -2.31 -7.30
CA LEU A 364 10.83 -1.49 -8.01
C LEU A 364 10.10 -2.34 -9.06
N GLU A 365 8.78 -2.19 -9.14
CA GLU A 365 7.98 -2.71 -10.26
C GLU A 365 7.61 -1.57 -11.19
N LEU A 366 7.89 -1.73 -12.49
CA LEU A 366 7.58 -0.72 -13.49
C LEU A 366 6.10 -0.78 -13.85
N LEU A 367 5.38 0.33 -13.67
CA LEU A 367 3.96 0.44 -13.99
C LEU A 367 3.73 0.95 -15.41
N SER A 368 4.50 1.95 -15.83
CA SER A 368 4.41 2.52 -17.18
C SER A 368 5.70 3.25 -17.56
N PRO A 369 6.16 3.17 -18.83
CA PRO A 369 7.36 3.87 -19.30
C PRO A 369 7.22 5.39 -19.34
N LYS A 370 5.99 5.91 -19.30
CA LYS A 370 5.69 7.33 -19.24
C LYS A 370 4.36 7.57 -18.52
N ALA A 371 4.12 8.80 -18.07
CA ALA A 371 2.84 9.21 -17.52
C ALA A 371 2.48 10.62 -17.98
N MET A 372 1.20 10.95 -17.88
CA MET A 372 0.68 12.29 -18.15
C MET A 372 0.12 12.89 -16.84
N PRO A 373 0.54 14.09 -16.45
CA PRO A 373 0.08 14.71 -15.23
C PRO A 373 -1.23 15.45 -15.47
N TYR A 374 -2.22 15.18 -14.62
CA TYR A 374 -3.52 15.88 -14.63
C TYR A 374 -3.88 16.29 -13.20
N GLY A 375 -4.84 17.22 -13.08
CA GLY A 375 -5.63 17.35 -11.85
C GLY A 375 -6.98 16.67 -12.01
N ALA A 376 -7.45 15.98 -10.98
CA ALA A 376 -8.76 15.37 -10.95
C ALA A 376 -9.70 16.11 -10.00
N ARG A 377 -10.88 16.50 -10.47
CA ARG A 377 -11.97 17.00 -9.63
C ARG A 377 -13.07 15.96 -9.50
N ILE A 378 -13.43 15.66 -8.26
CA ILE A 378 -14.54 14.77 -7.95
C ILE A 378 -15.87 15.50 -8.16
N HIS A 379 -16.81 14.86 -8.84
CA HIS A 379 -18.19 15.33 -8.95
C HIS A 379 -18.96 14.90 -7.70
N GLN A 380 -19.46 15.85 -6.91
CA GLN A 380 -20.28 15.55 -5.75
C GLN A 380 -21.75 15.36 -6.16
N LYS A 381 -22.50 14.53 -5.41
CA LYS A 381 -23.93 14.28 -5.66
C LYS A 381 -24.79 15.55 -5.53
N THR A 382 -24.34 16.54 -4.76
CA THR A 382 -24.99 17.84 -4.53
C THR A 382 -24.71 18.87 -5.63
N GLY A 383 -23.99 18.50 -6.70
CA GLY A 383 -23.67 19.40 -7.82
C GLY A 383 -22.43 20.26 -7.63
N GLY A 384 -21.79 20.22 -6.45
CA GLY A 384 -20.48 20.84 -6.21
C GLY A 384 -19.34 20.05 -6.87
N LYS A 385 -18.36 20.77 -7.44
CA LYS A 385 -17.06 20.18 -7.83
C LYS A 385 -16.09 20.37 -6.66
N GLY A 386 -15.49 19.29 -6.18
CA GLY A 386 -14.43 19.39 -5.16
C GLY A 386 -13.16 20.05 -5.71
N PRO A 387 -12.27 20.54 -4.83
CA PRO A 387 -10.93 20.97 -5.21
C PRO A 387 -10.17 19.91 -6.06
N PRO A 388 -9.34 20.35 -7.01
CA PRO A 388 -8.57 19.44 -7.86
C PRO A 388 -7.44 18.77 -7.07
N MET A 389 -7.22 17.48 -7.33
CA MET A 389 -6.14 16.68 -6.72
C MET A 389 -5.17 16.15 -7.79
N ARG A 390 -3.89 15.99 -7.46
CA ARG A 390 -2.87 15.46 -8.39
C ARG A 390 -3.18 14.01 -8.78
N VAL A 391 -3.16 13.71 -10.07
CA VAL A 391 -3.29 12.35 -10.60
C VAL A 391 -2.32 12.12 -11.76
N LEU A 392 -1.93 10.87 -11.98
CA LEU A 392 -1.10 10.48 -13.12
C LEU A 392 -1.87 9.51 -14.02
N LEU A 393 -2.06 9.88 -15.28
CA LEU A 393 -2.62 9.00 -16.29
C LEU A 393 -1.49 8.17 -16.91
N LEU A 394 -1.60 6.85 -16.78
CA LEU A 394 -0.69 5.89 -17.40
C LEU A 394 -1.29 5.47 -18.75
N PRO A 395 -0.57 5.68 -19.87
CA PRO A 395 -1.10 5.38 -21.20
C PRO A 395 -1.20 3.88 -21.46
N GLU A 396 -2.04 3.52 -22.42
CA GLU A 396 -2.16 2.14 -22.92
C GLU A 396 -0.85 1.65 -23.56
N ILE A 397 -0.47 0.42 -23.23
CA ILE A 397 0.67 -0.28 -23.83
C ILE A 397 0.13 -1.42 -24.71
N LYS A 398 -0.21 -1.10 -25.95
CA LYS A 398 -0.86 -2.02 -26.92
C LYS A 398 -0.11 -3.35 -27.11
N LEU A 399 1.22 -3.32 -27.09
CA LEU A 399 2.06 -4.50 -27.30
C LEU A 399 1.83 -5.59 -26.24
N VAL A 400 1.49 -5.18 -25.01
CA VAL A 400 1.29 -6.08 -23.86
C VAL A 400 -0.20 -6.20 -23.50
N GLY A 401 -1.09 -5.52 -24.23
CA GLY A 401 -2.53 -5.49 -23.95
C GLY A 401 -2.88 -4.78 -22.63
N GLN A 402 -2.02 -3.90 -22.13
CA GLN A 402 -2.25 -3.17 -20.89
C GLN A 402 -3.07 -1.89 -21.20
N PRO A 403 -4.28 -1.72 -20.64
CA PRO A 403 -5.11 -0.56 -20.87
C PRO A 403 -4.54 0.69 -20.20
N HIS A 404 -5.05 1.87 -20.58
CA HIS A 404 -4.77 3.09 -19.84
C HIS A 404 -5.38 3.02 -18.44
N THR A 405 -4.65 3.49 -17.45
CA THR A 405 -5.08 3.49 -16.05
C THR A 405 -4.79 4.84 -15.41
N LEU A 406 -5.47 5.13 -14.31
CA LEU A 406 -5.29 6.37 -13.56
C LEU A 406 -4.75 6.06 -12.17
N ILE A 407 -3.60 6.66 -11.83
CA ILE A 407 -3.07 6.70 -10.48
C ILE A 407 -3.66 7.89 -9.75
N THR A 408 -4.23 7.63 -8.57
CA THR A 408 -4.81 8.64 -7.69
C THR A 408 -4.20 8.54 -6.30
N PRO A 409 -4.30 9.61 -5.47
CA PRO A 409 -4.11 9.49 -4.04
C PRO A 409 -4.99 8.37 -3.48
N ARG A 410 -4.53 7.72 -2.41
CA ARG A 410 -5.28 6.65 -1.75
C ARG A 410 -6.63 7.12 -1.20
N ALA A 411 -6.71 8.37 -0.75
CA ALA A 411 -7.93 8.98 -0.23
C ALA A 411 -8.73 9.69 -1.32
N GLY A 412 -10.06 9.60 -1.25
CA GLY A 412 -11.00 10.44 -2.03
C GLY A 412 -11.59 9.78 -3.28
N PHE A 413 -10.92 8.80 -3.88
CA PHE A 413 -11.37 8.15 -5.11
C PHE A 413 -11.99 6.78 -4.85
N ARG A 414 -13.12 6.50 -5.52
CA ARG A 414 -13.83 5.21 -5.43
C ARG A 414 -14.22 4.72 -6.82
N GLU A 415 -14.43 3.42 -6.93
CA GLU A 415 -14.99 2.81 -8.13
C GLU A 415 -16.34 3.45 -8.49
N HIS A 416 -16.67 3.46 -9.78
CA HIS A 416 -17.90 4.04 -10.34
C HIS A 416 -18.07 5.56 -10.21
N GLN A 417 -17.13 6.25 -9.57
CA GLN A 417 -17.16 7.70 -9.38
C GLN A 417 -16.85 8.44 -10.68
N LYS A 418 -17.57 9.55 -10.91
CA LYS A 418 -17.31 10.46 -12.03
C LYS A 418 -16.37 11.57 -11.59
N ILE A 419 -15.33 11.80 -12.39
CA ILE A 419 -14.32 12.83 -12.13
C ILE A 419 -14.01 13.58 -13.43
N SER A 420 -13.61 14.85 -13.31
CA SER A 420 -13.04 15.62 -14.42
C SER A 420 -11.52 15.62 -14.31
N LEU A 421 -10.84 15.16 -15.36
CA LEU A 421 -9.40 15.36 -15.55
C LEU A 421 -9.17 16.72 -16.19
N ILE A 422 -8.26 17.50 -15.63
CA ILE A 422 -8.00 18.88 -15.99
C ILE A 422 -6.51 19.07 -16.22
N SER A 423 -6.17 19.66 -17.35
CA SER A 423 -4.84 20.15 -17.71
C SER A 423 -4.99 21.49 -18.42
N THR A 424 -3.89 22.20 -18.67
CA THR A 424 -3.89 23.48 -19.38
C THR A 424 -4.58 23.35 -20.74
N GLY A 425 -5.82 23.85 -20.85
CA GLY A 425 -6.59 23.86 -22.09
C GLY A 425 -7.37 22.57 -22.41
N GLU A 426 -7.36 21.57 -21.54
CA GLU A 426 -8.05 20.29 -21.73
C GLU A 426 -8.84 19.90 -20.47
N GLU A 427 -10.14 19.60 -20.62
CA GLU A 427 -10.96 19.00 -19.56
C GLU A 427 -11.65 17.76 -20.14
N TYR A 428 -11.44 16.60 -19.51
CA TYR A 428 -12.09 15.33 -19.87
C TYR A 428 -12.91 14.81 -18.71
N THR A 429 -14.16 14.43 -18.96
CA THR A 429 -14.98 13.75 -17.97
C THR A 429 -14.78 12.24 -18.10
N ILE A 430 -14.38 11.58 -17.00
CA ILE A 430 -14.19 10.12 -16.95
C ILE A 430 -15.00 9.50 -15.80
N GLN A 431 -15.27 8.20 -15.94
CA GLN A 431 -15.80 7.39 -14.85
C GLN A 431 -14.77 6.34 -14.46
N LEU A 432 -14.42 6.29 -13.18
CA LEU A 432 -13.62 5.23 -12.61
C LEU A 432 -14.42 3.92 -12.66
N LEU A 433 -13.76 2.84 -13.05
CA LEU A 433 -14.33 1.50 -13.10
C LEU A 433 -13.76 0.71 -11.90
N ARG A 434 -13.08 -0.41 -12.16
CA ARG A 434 -12.46 -1.21 -11.11
C ARG A 434 -11.13 -0.61 -10.63
N GLN A 435 -10.85 -0.79 -9.35
CA GLN A 435 -9.55 -0.57 -8.76
C GLN A 435 -8.64 -1.76 -9.09
N VAL A 436 -7.66 -1.54 -9.94
CA VAL A 436 -6.70 -2.56 -10.40
C VAL A 436 -5.68 -2.87 -9.31
N ALA A 437 -5.21 -1.84 -8.62
CA ALA A 437 -4.24 -1.97 -7.54
C ALA A 437 -4.43 -0.89 -6.49
N ALA A 438 -3.98 -1.16 -5.27
CA ALA A 438 -3.92 -0.16 -4.21
C ALA A 438 -2.81 -0.47 -3.21
N THR A 439 -2.16 0.58 -2.74
CA THR A 439 -1.14 0.55 -1.70
C THR A 439 -1.51 1.53 -0.57
N GLY A 440 -0.63 1.71 0.41
CA GLY A 440 -0.80 2.76 1.42
C GLY A 440 -0.73 4.18 0.84
N SER A 441 -0.10 4.38 -0.32
CA SER A 441 0.17 5.71 -0.87
C SER A 441 -0.70 6.08 -2.09
N PHE A 442 -1.08 5.10 -2.92
CA PHE A 442 -1.89 5.35 -4.12
C PHE A 442 -2.95 4.27 -4.38
N ALA A 443 -3.90 4.61 -5.26
CA ALA A 443 -4.81 3.67 -5.87
C ALA A 443 -4.72 3.79 -7.40
N GLN A 444 -4.89 2.67 -8.10
CA GLN A 444 -4.86 2.59 -9.56
C GLN A 444 -6.20 2.09 -10.07
N PHE A 445 -6.82 2.83 -10.99
CA PHE A 445 -8.13 2.52 -11.52
C PHE A 445 -8.09 2.34 -13.03
N ASP A 446 -8.86 1.37 -13.52
CA ASP A 446 -9.37 1.40 -14.88
C ASP A 446 -10.42 2.51 -14.98
N PHE A 447 -10.55 3.13 -16.14
CA PHE A 447 -11.56 4.16 -16.35
C PHE A 447 -12.11 4.14 -17.77
N ARG A 448 -13.21 4.87 -17.98
CA ARG A 448 -13.75 5.14 -19.31
C ARG A 448 -14.03 6.62 -19.48
N TYR A 449 -13.82 7.13 -20.69
CA TYR A 449 -14.23 8.48 -21.07
C TYR A 449 -15.76 8.56 -21.18
N ILE A 450 -16.34 9.59 -20.58
CA ILE A 450 -17.74 9.95 -20.79
C ILE A 450 -17.74 10.97 -21.92
N ARG A 451 -18.26 10.57 -23.09
CA ARG A 451 -18.49 11.50 -24.19
C ARG A 451 -19.60 12.46 -23.79
N GLU A 452 -19.31 13.76 -23.79
CA GLU A 452 -20.34 14.78 -23.57
C GLU A 452 -21.11 15.03 -24.88
N LEU A 453 -22.38 15.40 -24.78
CA LEU A 453 -23.28 15.55 -25.94
C LEU A 453 -22.75 16.54 -27.00
N GLY A 454 -21.88 17.48 -26.59
CA GLY A 454 -21.23 18.45 -27.47
C GLY A 454 -20.21 17.84 -28.44
N ASP A 455 -19.50 16.79 -28.05
CA ASP A 455 -18.51 16.11 -28.90
C ASP A 455 -19.18 15.29 -30.00
N ILE A 456 -20.32 14.66 -29.67
CA ILE A 456 -21.16 13.93 -30.64
C ILE A 456 -21.75 14.90 -31.68
N LEU A 457 -22.17 16.10 -31.24
CA LEU A 457 -22.69 17.15 -32.14
C LEU A 457 -21.59 17.82 -32.97
N ALA A 458 -20.35 17.85 -32.49
CA ALA A 458 -19.19 18.35 -33.24
C ALA A 458 -18.76 17.35 -34.32
N GLU A 459 -18.79 16.04 -34.04
CA GLU A 459 -18.58 14.98 -35.04
C GLU A 459 -19.70 14.97 -36.10
N ASP A 460 -20.98 15.14 -35.70
CA ASP A 460 -22.10 15.21 -36.67
C ASP A 460 -22.03 16.44 -37.58
N LYS A 461 -21.47 17.57 -37.11
CA LYS A 461 -21.21 18.75 -37.95
C LYS A 461 -19.95 18.61 -38.82
N ALA A 462 -18.93 17.91 -38.34
CA ALA A 462 -17.75 17.56 -39.15
C ALA A 462 -18.07 16.51 -40.23
N GLY A 463 -19.08 15.66 -40.01
CA GLY A 463 -19.59 14.68 -40.97
C GLY A 463 -20.21 15.26 -42.24
N HIS A 464 -20.42 16.59 -42.32
CA HIS A 464 -20.96 17.26 -43.51
C HIS A 464 -19.98 18.19 -44.25
N MET A 465 -18.70 18.20 -43.90
CA MET A 465 -17.67 18.85 -44.71
C MET A 465 -16.35 18.06 -44.69
N GLY A 466 -16.21 17.15 -45.65
CA GLY A 466 -14.93 16.76 -46.25
C GLY A 466 -13.93 16.03 -45.37
N SER A 467 -13.83 14.72 -45.59
CA SER A 467 -12.66 13.88 -45.33
C SER A 467 -11.33 14.63 -45.57
N TYR A 468 -10.57 14.85 -44.50
CA TYR A 468 -9.14 15.11 -44.55
C TYR A 468 -8.43 14.04 -43.71
N ASP A 469 -8.22 12.92 -44.36
CA ASP A 469 -7.21 11.95 -44.02
C ASP A 469 -5.86 12.49 -44.52
N SER A 470 -4.91 12.87 -43.64
CA SER A 470 -3.48 12.89 -44.01
C SER A 470 -2.45 13.35 -42.97
N LEU A 471 -1.39 12.52 -42.88
CA LEU A 471 0.05 12.88 -42.90
C LEU A 471 0.83 13.05 -41.58
N TRP A 472 0.58 12.22 -40.57
CA TRP A 472 1.61 11.94 -39.53
C TRP A 472 1.83 10.45 -39.23
N SER A 473 1.19 9.56 -39.98
CA SER A 473 1.29 8.11 -39.79
C SER A 473 2.38 7.43 -40.62
N ASN A 474 3.15 8.18 -41.42
CA ASN A 474 4.32 7.66 -42.12
C ASN A 474 5.41 8.74 -42.24
N ILE A 475 6.24 8.88 -41.20
CA ILE A 475 7.69 9.05 -41.22
C ILE A 475 8.23 8.69 -39.83
#